data_AF-A0A956QD50-F1
#
_entry.id   AF-A0A956QD50-F1
#
_cell.length_a   1.000
_cell.length_b   1.000
_cell.length_c   1.000
_cell.angle_alpha   90.00
_cell.angle_beta   90.00
_cell.angle_gamma   90.00
#
_symmetry.space_group_name_H-M   'P 1'
#
loop_
_entity.id
_entity.type
_entity.pdbx_description
1 polymer ?
#
loop_
_entity_poly.entity_id
_entity_poly.type
_entity_poly.pdbx_seq_one_letter_code
_entity_poly.pdbx_strand_id
1 'polypeptide(L)'
;MPHYPCRQCEALYDPVTNVACPSCGEKHPLNCSKCDKQINHHDIFSIEKLKTKKPLLCQDCGFANEVVKCAICKLHLVRAKGFSPSASPNAKVYHRACYDKRLETITFAKKWAGPSVAALGLIGGFVAYGFSIKGLLASLGTGAVLFAAVMMLAEVIKPR
;
A
#
# COMPACT_ATOMS: atom_id res chain seq x y z
N MET A 1 14.03 -22.91 21.56
CA MET A 1 13.94 -22.16 20.28
C MET A 1 14.19 -23.12 19.12
N PRO A 2 13.66 -22.87 17.91
CA PRO A 2 13.84 -23.79 16.79
C PRO A 2 15.28 -23.75 16.28
N HIS A 3 15.92 -24.93 16.18
CA HIS A 3 17.26 -25.07 15.61
C HIS A 3 17.15 -25.46 14.13
N TYR A 4 18.00 -24.86 13.31
CA TYR A 4 18.09 -25.10 11.88
C TYR A 4 19.46 -25.67 11.53
N PRO A 5 19.53 -26.63 10.58
CA PRO A 5 20.80 -27.18 10.15
C PRO A 5 21.57 -26.14 9.33
N CYS A 6 22.87 -26.00 9.61
CA CYS A 6 23.77 -25.21 8.79
C CYS A 6 23.94 -25.88 7.42
N ARG A 7 23.92 -25.09 6.35
CA ARG A 7 24.15 -25.59 4.98
C ARG A 7 25.51 -26.26 4.80
N GLN A 8 26.55 -25.77 5.48
CA GLN A 8 27.94 -26.19 5.22
C GLN A 8 28.37 -27.38 6.08
N CYS A 9 28.01 -27.38 7.37
CA CYS A 9 28.46 -28.39 8.33
C CYS A 9 27.32 -29.19 8.95
N GLU A 10 26.07 -28.93 8.56
CA GLU A 10 24.84 -29.56 9.08
C GLU A 10 24.63 -29.43 10.60
N ALA A 11 25.52 -28.73 11.29
CA ALA A 11 25.41 -28.47 12.71
C ALA A 11 24.13 -27.67 13.01
N LEU A 12 23.50 -28.03 14.13
CA LEU A 12 22.32 -27.32 14.62
C LEU A 12 22.72 -25.92 15.09
N TYR A 13 22.07 -24.92 14.50
CA TYR A 13 22.33 -23.51 14.74
C TYR A 13 21.01 -22.78 15.03
N ASP A 14 21.05 -21.84 15.98
CA ASP A 14 19.93 -20.96 16.30
C ASP A 14 20.11 -19.60 15.59
N PRO A 15 19.25 -19.27 14.60
CA PRO A 15 19.29 -18.00 13.90
C PRO A 15 18.92 -16.80 14.74
N VAL A 16 18.31 -16.96 15.92
CA VAL A 16 17.89 -15.80 16.72
C VAL A 16 19.08 -15.23 17.49
N THR A 17 19.92 -16.10 18.07
CA THR A 17 20.98 -15.71 19.00
C THR A 17 22.32 -15.48 18.33
N ASN A 18 22.64 -16.23 17.27
CA ASN A 18 23.97 -16.25 16.68
C ASN A 18 23.95 -15.68 15.26
N VAL A 19 24.91 -14.84 14.89
CA VAL A 19 24.97 -14.25 13.54
C VAL A 19 25.63 -15.20 12.52
N ALA A 20 26.61 -15.99 12.97
CA ALA A 20 27.33 -16.96 12.17
C ALA A 20 27.21 -18.36 12.80
N CYS A 21 27.49 -19.40 12.01
CA CYS A 21 27.51 -20.76 12.53
C CYS A 21 28.63 -20.91 13.59
N PRO A 22 28.33 -21.33 14.83
CA PRO A 22 29.34 -21.50 15.87
C PRO A 22 30.32 -22.64 15.57
N SER A 23 29.92 -23.63 14.77
CA SER A 23 30.74 -24.80 14.46
C SER A 23 31.72 -24.58 13.32
N CYS A 24 31.34 -23.85 12.27
CA CYS A 24 32.18 -23.68 11.08
C CYS A 24 32.51 -22.22 10.73
N GLY A 25 31.93 -21.24 11.44
CA GLY A 25 32.15 -19.82 11.16
C GLY A 25 31.46 -19.30 9.88
N GLU A 26 30.62 -20.11 9.23
CA GLU A 26 29.87 -19.71 8.03
C GLU A 26 28.97 -18.51 8.33
N LYS A 27 29.08 -17.47 7.50
CA LYS A 27 28.34 -16.21 7.67
C LYS A 27 26.90 -16.36 7.19
N HIS A 28 26.68 -17.12 6.12
CA HIS A 28 25.36 -17.41 5.52
C HIS A 28 24.95 -18.87 5.76
N PRO A 29 24.66 -19.28 7.00
CA PRO A 29 24.46 -20.70 7.32
C PRO A 29 23.12 -21.25 6.82
N LEU A 30 22.18 -20.41 6.36
CA LEU A 30 20.80 -20.78 6.10
C LEU A 30 20.39 -20.53 4.66
N ASN A 31 19.40 -21.30 4.20
CA ASN A 31 18.73 -21.10 2.92
C ASN A 31 17.27 -20.69 3.13
N CYS A 32 16.78 -19.81 2.28
CA CYS A 32 15.35 -19.48 2.22
C CYS A 32 14.56 -20.69 1.69
N SER A 33 13.54 -21.14 2.41
CA SER A 33 12.70 -22.29 2.03
C SER A 33 11.87 -22.08 0.77
N LYS A 34 11.84 -20.88 0.18
CA LYS A 34 11.05 -20.56 -1.02
C LYS A 34 11.89 -20.32 -2.27
N CYS A 35 13.07 -19.72 -2.12
CA CYS A 35 13.92 -19.36 -3.26
C CYS A 35 15.32 -19.96 -3.18
N ASP A 36 15.60 -20.76 -2.14
CA ASP A 36 16.90 -21.39 -1.85
C ASP A 36 18.09 -20.42 -1.80
N LYS A 37 17.82 -19.12 -1.73
CA LYS A 37 18.83 -18.08 -1.57
C LYS A 37 19.48 -18.22 -0.21
N GLN A 38 20.79 -18.06 -0.19
CA GLN A 38 21.60 -17.99 1.03
C GLN A 38 21.20 -16.73 1.82
N ILE A 39 20.88 -16.91 3.09
CA ILE A 39 20.42 -15.84 3.98
C ILE A 39 21.26 -15.81 5.25
N ASN A 40 21.60 -14.60 5.69
CA ASN A 40 22.17 -14.35 7.02
C ASN A 40 21.08 -14.10 8.04
N HIS A 41 21.48 -14.01 9.32
CA HIS A 41 20.66 -13.49 10.42
C HIS A 41 19.84 -12.25 10.03
N HIS A 42 20.49 -11.25 9.42
CA HIS A 42 19.84 -9.99 9.05
C HIS A 42 18.84 -10.09 7.90
N ASP A 43 18.97 -11.12 7.05
CA ASP A 43 18.13 -11.30 5.86
C ASP A 43 16.87 -12.14 6.15
N ILE A 44 16.71 -12.62 7.40
CA ILE A 44 15.58 -13.42 7.82
C ILE A 44 14.37 -12.51 8.05
N PHE A 45 13.28 -12.77 7.35
CA PHE A 45 12.02 -12.07 7.56
C PHE A 45 11.41 -12.42 8.92
N SER A 46 11.12 -11.40 9.73
CA SER A 46 10.47 -11.53 11.04
C SER A 46 11.18 -12.52 11.98
N ILE A 47 12.48 -12.32 12.24
CA ILE A 47 13.29 -13.21 13.08
C ILE A 47 12.66 -13.46 14.46
N GLU A 48 12.04 -12.44 15.05
CA GLU A 48 11.35 -12.49 16.35
C GLU A 48 10.12 -13.43 16.36
N LYS A 49 9.53 -13.69 15.18
CA LYS A 49 8.36 -14.56 15.02
C LYS A 49 8.76 -16.04 14.83
N LEU A 50 10.05 -16.36 14.72
CA LEU A 50 10.58 -17.73 14.71
C LEU A 50 10.58 -18.35 16.12
N LYS A 51 9.39 -18.45 16.73
CA LYS A 51 9.21 -19.19 17.99
C LYS A 51 9.02 -20.69 17.79
N THR A 52 8.69 -21.12 16.56
CA THR A 52 8.38 -22.51 16.17
C THR A 52 9.11 -22.87 14.88
N LYS A 53 9.22 -24.17 14.55
CA LYS A 53 9.79 -24.71 13.29
C LYS A 53 8.95 -24.25 12.08
N LYS A 54 9.06 -22.98 11.73
CA LYS A 54 8.44 -22.34 10.57
C LYS A 54 9.42 -22.34 9.39
N PRO A 55 8.94 -22.30 8.15
CA PRO A 55 9.80 -22.12 6.99
C PRO A 55 10.59 -20.79 7.13
N LEU A 56 11.89 -20.85 6.88
CA LEU A 56 12.75 -19.68 6.86
C LEU A 56 12.51 -18.93 5.56
N LEU A 57 12.15 -17.65 5.65
CA LEU A 57 11.88 -16.82 4.48
C LEU A 57 12.87 -15.67 4.45
N CYS A 58 13.41 -15.43 3.25
CA CYS A 58 14.16 -14.21 2.95
C CYS A 58 13.28 -12.97 3.13
N GLN A 59 13.85 -11.78 3.37
CA GLN A 59 13.08 -10.53 3.48
C GLN A 59 12.07 -10.35 2.32
N ASP A 60 12.51 -10.52 1.07
CA ASP A 60 11.65 -10.39 -0.12
C ASP A 60 10.51 -11.42 -0.12
N CYS A 61 10.85 -12.66 0.23
CA CYS A 61 9.97 -13.82 0.22
C CYS A 61 8.90 -13.72 1.30
N GLY A 62 9.31 -13.29 2.50
CA GLY A 62 8.46 -13.12 3.65
C GLY A 62 7.52 -11.94 3.47
N PHE A 63 8.03 -10.83 2.94
CA PHE A 63 7.23 -9.67 2.61
C PHE A 63 6.17 -9.95 1.55
N ALA A 64 6.52 -10.73 0.52
CA ALA A 64 5.57 -11.18 -0.50
C ALA A 64 4.47 -12.10 0.08
N ASN A 65 4.81 -12.93 1.06
CA ASN A 65 3.87 -13.89 1.66
C ASN A 65 3.15 -13.34 2.90
N GLU A 66 3.44 -12.11 3.31
CA GLU A 66 2.81 -11.51 4.47
C GLU A 66 1.31 -11.36 4.22
N VAL A 67 0.52 -11.83 5.19
CA VAL A 67 -0.94 -11.71 5.14
C VAL A 67 -1.31 -10.33 5.68
N VAL A 68 -1.65 -9.44 4.76
CA VAL A 68 -2.07 -8.07 5.04
C VAL A 68 -3.58 -7.94 4.86
N LYS A 69 -4.20 -6.96 5.52
CA LYS A 69 -5.63 -6.67 5.34
C LYS A 69 -5.83 -5.75 4.15
N CYS A 70 -6.84 -6.03 3.33
CA CYS A 70 -7.29 -5.10 2.30
C CYS A 70 -7.70 -3.78 2.95
N ALA A 71 -7.21 -2.65 2.43
CA ALA A 71 -7.56 -1.35 3.00
C ALA A 71 -9.06 -1.00 2.85
N ILE A 72 -9.76 -1.58 1.85
CA ILE A 72 -11.18 -1.36 1.56
C ILE A 72 -12.05 -2.39 2.31
N CYS A 73 -11.97 -3.67 1.93
CA CYS A 73 -12.87 -4.70 2.48
C CYS A 73 -12.41 -5.29 3.81
N LYS A 74 -11.24 -4.92 4.33
CA LYS A 74 -10.65 -5.41 5.60
C LYS A 74 -10.39 -6.93 5.68
N LEU A 75 -10.69 -7.68 4.63
CA LEU A 75 -10.38 -9.10 4.50
C LEU A 75 -8.87 -9.34 4.35
N HIS A 76 -8.42 -10.49 4.83
CA HIS A 76 -7.03 -10.93 4.77
C HIS A 76 -6.65 -11.38 3.35
N LEU A 77 -5.50 -10.93 2.86
CA LEU A 77 -4.94 -11.34 1.59
C LEU A 77 -3.42 -11.41 1.66
N VAL A 78 -2.84 -12.30 0.86
CA VAL A 78 -1.39 -12.43 0.73
C VAL A 78 -0.88 -11.28 -0.13
N ARG A 79 0.12 -10.55 0.33
CA ARG A 79 0.65 -9.36 -0.35
C ARG A 79 0.99 -9.60 -1.82
N ALA A 80 1.58 -10.74 -2.16
CA ALA A 80 1.90 -11.15 -3.53
C ALA A 80 0.67 -11.28 -4.46
N LYS A 81 -0.50 -11.60 -3.90
CA LYS A 81 -1.78 -11.67 -4.66
C LYS A 81 -2.52 -10.33 -4.67
N GLY A 82 -2.10 -9.40 -3.81
CA GLY A 82 -2.69 -8.08 -3.71
C GLY A 82 -2.14 -7.12 -4.76
N PHE A 83 -2.91 -6.09 -5.06
CA PHE A 83 -2.47 -4.95 -5.85
C PHE A 83 -2.10 -3.79 -4.93
N SER A 84 -0.92 -3.20 -5.13
CA SER A 84 -0.50 -1.97 -4.46
C SER A 84 -0.12 -0.93 -5.50
N PRO A 85 -0.67 0.30 -5.43
CA PRO A 85 -0.37 1.36 -6.40
C PRO A 85 1.05 1.93 -6.27
N SER A 86 1.73 1.71 -5.13
CA SER A 86 3.11 2.12 -4.92
C SER A 86 3.98 0.94 -4.48
N ALA A 87 5.26 0.99 -4.86
CA ALA A 87 6.28 -0.02 -4.53
C ALA A 87 6.84 0.14 -3.10
N SER A 88 6.28 1.05 -2.29
CA SER A 88 6.79 1.32 -0.95
C SER A 88 6.51 0.15 0.01
N PRO A 89 7.39 -0.12 0.98
CA PRO A 89 7.26 -1.27 1.85
C PRO A 89 5.99 -1.20 2.74
N ASN A 90 5.47 0.00 2.97
CA ASN A 90 4.26 0.26 3.76
C ASN A 90 3.05 0.66 2.90
N ALA A 91 3.09 0.38 1.59
CA ALA A 91 1.99 0.68 0.69
C ALA A 91 0.70 -0.06 1.09
N LYS A 92 -0.45 0.62 0.96
CA LYS A 92 -1.76 0.01 1.14
C LYS A 92 -1.99 -1.04 0.05
N VAL A 93 -2.39 -2.24 0.48
CA VAL A 93 -2.65 -3.36 -0.44
C VAL A 93 -4.16 -3.56 -0.58
N TYR A 94 -4.57 -3.82 -1.81
CA TYR A 94 -5.97 -3.97 -2.21
C TYR A 94 -6.19 -5.30 -2.93
N HIS A 95 -7.40 -5.84 -2.87
CA HIS A 95 -7.81 -6.81 -3.89
C HIS A 95 -7.98 -6.10 -5.23
N ARG A 96 -7.69 -6.78 -6.34
CA ARG A 96 -7.88 -6.25 -7.70
C ARG A 96 -9.30 -5.69 -7.89
N ALA A 97 -10.31 -6.52 -7.63
CA ALA A 97 -11.71 -6.13 -7.73
C ALA A 97 -12.11 -4.96 -6.80
N CYS A 98 -11.55 -4.89 -5.58
CA CYS A 98 -11.82 -3.76 -4.68
C CYS A 98 -11.17 -2.47 -5.16
N TYR A 99 -9.97 -2.56 -5.74
CA TYR A 99 -9.27 -1.41 -6.30
C TYR A 99 -9.99 -0.87 -7.54
N ASP A 100 -10.44 -1.75 -8.43
CA ASP A 100 -11.17 -1.38 -9.65
C ASP A 100 -12.50 -0.67 -9.32
N LYS A 101 -13.28 -1.21 -8.38
CA LYS A 101 -14.49 -0.52 -7.85
C LYS A 101 -14.18 0.87 -7.30
N ARG A 102 -13.04 1.03 -6.62
CA ARG A 102 -12.64 2.34 -6.10
C ARG A 102 -12.27 3.29 -7.24
N LEU A 103 -11.57 2.82 -8.27
CA LEU A 103 -11.28 3.63 -9.44
C LEU A 103 -12.56 4.09 -10.14
N GLU A 104 -13.54 3.21 -10.30
CA GLU A 104 -14.86 3.55 -10.85
C GLU A 104 -15.57 4.63 -10.03
N THR A 105 -15.54 4.53 -8.69
CA THR A 105 -16.12 5.60 -7.86
C THR A 105 -15.38 6.92 -7.99
N ILE A 106 -14.05 6.91 -8.15
CA ILE A 106 -13.24 8.12 -8.31
C ILE A 106 -13.47 8.73 -9.70
N THR A 107 -13.57 7.90 -10.75
CA THR A 107 -13.82 8.38 -12.12
C THR A 107 -15.23 8.92 -12.25
N PHE A 108 -16.22 8.26 -11.64
CA PHE A 108 -17.59 8.77 -11.55
C PHE A 108 -17.64 10.09 -10.77
N ALA A 109 -17.00 10.14 -9.60
CA ALA A 109 -16.93 11.37 -8.81
C ALA A 109 -16.28 12.51 -9.59
N LYS A 110 -15.16 12.27 -10.30
CA LYS A 110 -14.53 13.29 -11.15
C LYS A 110 -15.42 13.74 -12.31
N LYS A 111 -16.13 12.81 -12.94
CA LYS A 111 -17.06 13.11 -14.04
C LYS A 111 -18.21 14.03 -13.58
N TRP A 112 -18.70 13.83 -12.36
CA TRP A 112 -19.81 14.62 -11.82
C TRP A 112 -19.40 15.83 -10.98
N ALA A 113 -18.19 15.86 -10.43
CA ALA A 113 -17.69 16.96 -9.61
C ALA A 113 -17.60 18.28 -10.38
N GLY A 114 -17.17 18.24 -11.66
CA GLY A 114 -17.14 19.45 -12.49
C GLY A 114 -18.53 20.04 -12.73
N PRO A 115 -19.47 19.26 -13.31
CA PRO A 115 -20.85 19.71 -13.54
C PRO A 115 -21.59 20.13 -12.26
N SER A 116 -21.41 19.41 -11.15
CA SER A 116 -22.11 19.73 -9.90
C SER A 116 -21.59 21.02 -9.25
N VAL A 117 -20.28 21.24 -9.26
CA VAL A 117 -19.68 22.51 -8.78
C VAL A 117 -20.09 23.67 -9.67
N ALA A 118 -20.13 23.49 -10.99
CA ALA A 118 -20.60 24.51 -11.93
C ALA A 118 -22.08 24.85 -11.73
N ALA A 119 -22.94 23.84 -11.56
CA ALA A 119 -24.37 24.04 -11.31
C ALA A 119 -24.61 24.77 -9.97
N LEU A 120 -23.91 24.37 -8.90
CA LEU A 120 -24.01 25.04 -7.59
C LEU A 120 -23.49 26.48 -7.65
N GLY A 121 -22.41 26.75 -8.38
CA GLY A 121 -21.89 28.10 -8.59
C GLY A 121 -22.88 29.00 -9.34
N LEU A 122 -23.52 28.47 -10.39
CA LEU A 122 -24.55 29.19 -11.14
C LEU A 122 -25.78 29.47 -10.27
N ILE A 123 -26.30 28.48 -9.54
CA ILE A 123 -27.46 28.65 -8.67
C ILE A 123 -27.16 29.63 -7.52
N GLY A 124 -26.00 29.50 -6.87
CA GLY A 124 -25.59 30.39 -5.78
C GLY A 124 -25.42 31.84 -6.25
N GLY A 125 -24.79 32.06 -7.41
CA GLY A 125 -24.69 33.39 -8.01
C GLY A 125 -26.05 33.96 -8.41
N PHE A 126 -26.98 33.11 -8.83
CA PHE A 126 -28.35 33.48 -9.16
C PHE A 126 -29.15 33.95 -7.95
N VAL A 127 -29.07 33.21 -6.85
CA VAL A 127 -29.76 33.53 -5.58
C VAL A 127 -29.18 34.80 -4.95
N ALA A 128 -27.86 35.00 -5.03
CA ALA A 128 -27.20 36.15 -4.41
C ALA A 128 -27.37 37.46 -5.20
N TYR A 129 -27.42 37.43 -6.53
CA TYR A 129 -27.39 38.63 -7.37
C TYR A 129 -28.59 38.81 -8.33
N GLY A 130 -29.52 37.86 -8.36
CA GLY A 130 -30.71 37.92 -9.21
C GLY A 130 -30.44 37.81 -10.72
N PHE A 131 -31.50 37.95 -11.53
CA PHE A 131 -31.50 37.84 -13.01
C PHE A 131 -30.81 39.02 -13.73
N SER A 132 -29.72 39.56 -13.19
CA SER A 132 -29.02 40.73 -13.75
C SER A 132 -27.70 40.33 -14.42
N ILE A 133 -27.26 41.07 -15.44
CA ILE A 133 -25.99 40.82 -16.18
C ILE A 133 -24.78 40.81 -15.23
N LYS A 134 -24.83 41.63 -14.16
CA LYS A 134 -23.82 41.64 -13.09
C LYS A 134 -23.81 40.34 -12.26
N GLY A 135 -24.98 39.72 -12.06
CA GLY A 135 -25.12 38.42 -11.40
C GLY A 135 -24.57 37.27 -12.24
N LEU A 136 -24.72 37.33 -13.57
CA LEU A 136 -24.13 36.35 -14.49
C LEU A 136 -22.59 36.37 -14.39
N LEU A 137 -21.97 37.55 -14.44
CA LEU A 137 -20.51 37.71 -14.31
C LEU A 137 -20.00 37.28 -12.92
N ALA A 138 -20.72 37.61 -11.85
CA ALA A 138 -20.38 37.20 -10.50
C ALA A 138 -20.48 35.68 -10.31
N SER A 139 -21.48 35.03 -10.91
CA SER A 139 -21.68 33.57 -10.86
C SER A 139 -20.59 32.79 -11.62
N LEU A 140 -20.11 33.32 -12.74
CA LEU A 140 -19.00 32.72 -13.50
C LEU A 140 -17.68 32.83 -12.74
N GLY A 141 -17.41 33.98 -12.11
CA GLY A 141 -16.22 34.17 -11.29
C GLY A 141 -16.19 33.23 -10.07
N THR A 142 -17.29 33.15 -9.33
CA THR A 142 -17.40 32.27 -8.16
C THR A 142 -17.36 30.79 -8.53
N GLY A 143 -18.02 30.39 -9.64
CA GLY A 143 -17.95 29.03 -10.17
C GLY A 143 -16.52 28.61 -10.55
N ALA A 144 -15.74 29.50 -11.18
CA ALA A 144 -14.35 29.23 -11.56
C ALA A 144 -13.44 29.05 -10.34
N VAL A 145 -13.59 29.88 -9.30
CA VAL A 145 -12.80 29.80 -8.06
C VAL A 145 -13.10 28.51 -7.29
N LEU A 146 -14.38 28.14 -7.16
CA LEU A 146 -14.77 26.90 -6.50
C LEU A 146 -14.27 25.67 -7.26
N PHE A 147 -14.34 25.68 -8.59
CA PHE A 147 -13.81 24.60 -9.42
C PHE A 147 -12.29 24.44 -9.25
N ALA A 148 -11.54 25.54 -9.24
CA ALA A 148 -10.09 25.52 -9.01
C ALA A 148 -9.73 24.96 -7.62
N ALA A 149 -10.47 25.36 -6.58
CA ALA A 149 -10.26 24.86 -5.22
C ALA A 149 -10.51 23.35 -5.09
N VAL A 150 -11.57 22.84 -5.72
CA VAL A 150 -11.89 21.41 -5.74
C VAL A 150 -10.82 20.61 -6.49
N MET A 151 -10.30 21.13 -7.60
CA MET A 151 -9.23 20.47 -8.36
C MET A 151 -7.92 20.42 -7.58
N MET A 152 -7.56 21.48 -6.86
CA MET A 152 -6.37 21.47 -5.97
C MET A 152 -6.52 20.46 -4.84
N LEU A 153 -7.70 20.38 -4.20
CA LEU A 153 -7.96 19.36 -3.17
C LEU A 153 -7.92 17.93 -3.75
N ALA A 154 -8.40 17.74 -4.97
CA ALA A 154 -8.37 16.44 -5.64
C ALA A 154 -6.93 15.97 -5.96
N GLU A 155 -5.99 16.89 -6.21
CA GLU A 155 -4.57 16.54 -6.37
C GLU A 155 -3.90 16.17 -5.04
N VAL A 156 -4.27 16.80 -3.93
CA VAL A 156 -3.77 16.43 -2.60
C VAL A 156 -4.26 15.04 -2.17
N ILE A 157 -5.46 14.64 -2.61
CA ILE A 157 -6.06 13.34 -2.28
C ILE A 157 -5.58 12.22 -3.24
N LYS A 158 -4.83 12.55 -4.29
CA LYS A 158 -4.28 11.55 -5.22
C LYS A 158 -3.40 10.58 -4.42
N PRO A 159 -3.68 9.27 -4.45
CA PRO A 159 -2.93 8.31 -3.66
C PRO A 159 -1.48 8.25 -4.18
N ARG A 160 -0.53 8.71 -3.36
CA ARG A 160 0.90 8.34 -3.48
C ARG A 160 1.11 6.87 -3.14
#